data_AF-A0A447N409-F1
#
_entry.id   AF-A0A447N409-F1
#
_cell.length_a   1.000
_cell.length_b   1.000
_cell.length_c   1.000
_cell.angle_alpha   90.00
_cell.angle_beta   90.00
_cell.angle_gamma   90.00
#
_symmetry.space_group_name_H-M   'P 1'
#
loop_
_entity.id
_entity.type
_entity.pdbx_description
1 polymer ?
#
loop_
_entity_poly.entity_id
_entity_poly.type
_entity_poly.pdbx_seq_one_letter_code
_entity_poly.pdbx_strand_id
1 'polypeptide(L)' 'MCNWIQKTLLTHFRDQVKQTDLDDALQQQFLEEFEAGLYGYTYLEDE' A
#
# COMPACT_ATOMS: atom_id res chain seq x y z
N MET A 1 -8.10 2.26 -19.12
CA MET A 1 -6.90 1.41 -18.91
C MET A 1 -6.18 1.67 -17.58
N CYS A 2 -6.26 2.85 -16.95
CA CYS A 2 -5.51 3.14 -15.70
C CYS A 2 -5.90 2.31 -14.45
N ASN A 3 -7.15 1.84 -14.34
CA ASN A 3 -7.64 1.14 -13.14
C ASN A 3 -7.06 -0.29 -12.97
N TRP A 4 -6.47 -0.87 -14.02
CA TRP A 4 -5.88 -2.22 -13.94
C TRP A 4 -4.49 -2.19 -13.29
N ILE A 5 -3.71 -1.13 -13.55
CA ILE A 5 -2.34 -0.97 -13.03
C ILE A 5 -2.35 -0.80 -11.50
N GLN A 6 -3.25 0.02 -10.95
CA GLN A 6 -3.35 0.23 -9.50
C GLN A 6 -3.70 -1.05 -8.76
N LYS A 7 -4.64 -1.85 -9.28
CA LYS A 7 -5.05 -3.13 -8.69
C LYS A 7 -3.92 -4.16 -8.71
N THR A 8 -3.21 -4.27 -9.83
CA THR A 8 -2.07 -5.18 -9.95
C THR A 8 -0.94 -4.78 -8.99
N LEU A 9 -0.65 -3.48 -8.88
CA LEU A 9 0.37 -2.97 -7.97
C LEU A 9 0.03 -3.24 -6.49
N LEU A 10 -1.21 -2.97 -6.07
CA LEU A 10 -1.67 -3.22 -4.71
C LEU A 10 -1.62 -4.71 -4.36
N THR A 11 -1.95 -5.57 -5.32
CA THR A 11 -1.90 -7.03 -5.13
C THR A 11 -0.47 -7.51 -4.93
N HIS A 12 0.47 -7.07 -5.76
CA HIS A 12 1.88 -7.43 -5.61
C HIS A 12 2.47 -6.93 -4.29
N PHE A 13 2.17 -5.68 -3.90
CA PHE A 13 2.64 -5.14 -2.63
C PHE A 13 2.10 -5.95 -1.45
N ARG A 14 0.82 -6.34 -1.49
CA ARG A 14 0.21 -7.17 -0.45
C ARG A 14 0.86 -8.54 -0.33
N ASP A 15 1.18 -9.19 -1.46
CA ASP A 15 1.88 -10.48 -1.44
C ASP A 15 3.31 -10.35 -0.89
N GLN A 16 3.97 -9.21 -1.10
CA GLN A 16 5.29 -8.95 -0.52
C GLN A 16 5.22 -8.75 0.99
N VAL A 17 4.28 -7.95 1.49
CA VAL A 17 4.10 -7.70 2.93
C VAL A 17 3.79 -9.00 3.68
N LYS A 18 2.96 -9.88 3.11
CA LYS A 18 2.65 -11.19 3.70
C LYS A 18 3.82 -12.16 3.78
N GLN A 19 4.86 -11.95 2.96
CA GLN A 19 6.08 -12.76 2.98
C GLN A 19 7.12 -12.22 3.96
N THR A 20 6.86 -11.08 4.59
CA THR A 20 7.73 -10.53 5.63
C THR A 20 7.41 -11.15 6.99
N ASP A 21 8.42 -11.23 7.86
CA ASP A 21 8.29 -11.69 9.24
C ASP A 21 7.79 -10.55 10.17
N LEU A 22 6.98 -9.63 9.64
CA LEU A 22 6.38 -8.54 10.41
C LEU A 22 5.14 -9.05 11.13
N ASP A 23 4.88 -8.55 12.33
CA ASP A 23 3.64 -8.81 13.06
C ASP A 23 2.42 -8.33 12.25
N ASP A 24 1.29 -9.02 12.38
CA ASP A 24 0.05 -8.76 11.64
C ASP A 24 -0.41 -7.29 11.78
N ALA A 25 -0.23 -6.67 12.95
CA ALA A 25 -0.60 -5.28 13.18
C ALA A 25 0.29 -4.30 12.39
N LEU A 26 1.55 -4.66 12.19
CA LEU A 26 2.49 -3.86 11.40
C LEU A 26 2.26 -4.07 9.90
N GLN A 27 2.02 -5.31 9.48
CA GLN A 27 1.63 -5.60 8.08
C GLN A 27 0.39 -4.82 7.67
N GLN A 28 -0.62 -4.75 8.53
CA GLN A 28 -1.85 -4.02 8.27
C GLN A 28 -1.60 -2.52 8.11
N GLN A 29 -0.79 -1.90 8.97
CA GLN A 29 -0.43 -0.48 8.87
C GLN A 29 0.25 -0.15 7.53
N PHE A 30 1.19 -0.99 7.08
CA PHE A 30 1.85 -0.81 5.79
C PHE A 30 0.89 -0.85 4.60
N LEU A 31 -0.14 -1.72 4.65
CA LEU A 31 -1.14 -1.80 3.59
C LEU A 31 -2.03 -0.55 3.56
N GLU A 32 -2.42 -0.05 4.72
CA GLU A 32 -3.26 1.15 4.84
C GLU A 32 -2.52 2.40 4.36
N GLU A 33 -1.26 2.60 4.75
CA GLU A 33 -0.43 3.71 4.28
C GLU A 33 -0.17 3.64 2.77
N PHE A 34 0.08 2.45 2.24
CA PHE A 34 0.32 2.27 0.81
C PHE A 34 -0.94 2.53 -0.01
N GLU A 35 -2.10 2.05 0.44
CA GLU A 35 -3.38 2.30 -0.23
C GLU A 35 -3.77 3.79 -0.16
N ALA A 36 -3.55 4.44 0.99
CA ALA A 36 -3.74 5.87 1.16
C ALA A 36 -2.79 6.68 0.26
N GLY A 37 -1.53 6.29 0.09
CA GLY A 37 -0.60 6.94 -0.82
C GLY A 37 -0.90 6.69 -2.31
N LEU A 38 -1.49 5.53 -2.64
CA LEU A 38 -1.84 5.16 -4.02
C LEU A 38 -3.09 5.87 -4.54
N TYR A 39 -4.03 6.20 -3.65
CA TYR A 39 -5.28 6.89 -3.97
C TYR A 39 -5.37 8.32 -3.40
N GLY A 40 -4.40 8.73 -2.59
CA GLY A 40 -4.36 10.04 -1.95
C GLY A 40 -3.96 11.18 -2.88
N TYR A 41 -4.37 12.39 -2.51
CA TYR A 41 -3.89 13.61 -3.16
C TYR A 41 -2.43 13.86 -2.78
N THR A 42 -1.61 14.22 -3.78
CA THR A 42 -0.21 14.66 -3.67
C THR A 42 -0.07 16.02 -2.99
N TYR A 43 -0.56 16.16 -1.76
CA TYR A 43 -0.11 17.20 -0.86
C TYR A 43 0.82 16.52 0.13
N LEU A 44 2.09 16.92 0.08
CA LEU A 44 3.09 16.54 1.06
C LEU A 44 2.49 16.78 2.44
N GLU A 45 2.52 15.79 3.33
CA GLU A 45 2.27 16.05 4.74
C GLU A 45 3.28 17.12 5.18
N ASP A 46 2.81 18.25 5.69
CA ASP A 46 3.70 19.29 6.21
C ASP A 46 4.52 18.67 7.36
N GLU A 47 5.85 18.70 7.20
CA GLU A 47 6.89 18.14 8.09
C GLU A 47 6.70 18.42 9.59
#